data_AF-A0A3D3G370-F1
#
_entry.id   AF-A0A3D3G370-F1
#
_cell.length_a   1.000
_cell.length_b   1.000
_cell.length_c   1.000
_cell.angle_alpha   90.00
_cell.angle_beta   90.00
_cell.angle_gamma   90.00
#
_symmetry.space_group_name_H-M   'P 1'
#
loop_
_entity.id
_entity.type
_entity.pdbx_description
1 polymer ?
#
loop_
_entity_poly.entity_id
_entity_poly.type
_entity_poly.pdbx_seq_one_letter_code
_entity_poly.pdbx_strand_id
1 'polypeptide(L)'
;KAAMEEAVDGDYQRYQVKGGAYTRAHFFGKYPEAEELVKNLSDEDIDNLNRGGHDPYKVFAAYAEATKAKGQPTVILAKTVKGYGLSEEIEAVNKTHQIKKMQLESLKYVRNRFNLPFNDEQLEELPFYRPSENSPELKYLKARREALGGYLPARRKESYALDIPELSVFDSVLRGSNGKQQSTTMVMVRLISALLKEKAIKDHVVPIVPDEARTFGLEGMFRQLGIYAAHGQQYTPEDNEQLMNYREAKDGHMLQEGINEAGAMSAWAALGSSYSTNNLPMIPMYMYYSMFGFQRIGDIAWAAGDAQAQGFLLGATAGRTTLNGEGLQHQDGHSHILASTIPNCVSYDPCFGYELAVVVHDGLQRMYVNQERVFYYLTLMNENYEHPPMPQGVEEGIKRGMYLLEE
;
A
#
# COMPACT_ATOMS: atom_id res chain seq x y z
N LYS A 1 -16.27 37.05 5.97
CA LYS A 1 -15.23 36.12 6.47
C LYS A 1 -15.65 35.49 7.81
N ALA A 2 -15.91 36.27 8.85
CA ALA A 2 -16.40 35.76 10.15
C ALA A 2 -17.59 34.79 10.00
N ALA A 3 -18.63 35.15 9.24
CA ALA A 3 -19.76 34.25 8.94
C ALA A 3 -19.34 32.88 8.36
N MET A 4 -18.29 32.83 7.53
CA MET A 4 -17.79 31.58 6.96
C MET A 4 -17.02 30.73 7.98
N GLU A 5 -16.28 31.37 8.89
CA GLU A 5 -15.42 30.71 9.88
C GLU A 5 -16.22 30.24 11.11
N GLU A 6 -17.33 30.91 11.43
CA GLU A 6 -18.20 30.54 12.55
C GLU A 6 -19.26 29.49 12.20
N ALA A 7 -19.64 29.38 10.93
CA ALA A 7 -20.59 28.37 10.47
C ALA A 7 -19.96 26.98 10.53
N VAL A 8 -20.60 26.06 11.26
CA VAL A 8 -20.11 24.68 11.37
C VAL A 8 -20.59 23.83 10.19
N ASP A 9 -20.03 22.63 10.01
CA ASP A 9 -20.39 21.74 8.89
C ASP A 9 -21.90 21.46 8.82
N GLY A 10 -22.56 21.31 9.97
CA GLY A 10 -24.01 21.12 10.05
C GLY A 10 -24.79 22.29 9.47
N ASP A 11 -24.33 23.53 9.68
CA ASP A 11 -24.94 24.73 9.12
C ASP A 11 -24.77 24.75 7.59
N TYR A 12 -23.56 24.47 7.10
CA TYR A 12 -23.30 24.39 5.66
C TYR A 12 -24.13 23.32 4.94
N GLN A 13 -24.42 22.20 5.61
CA GLN A 13 -25.35 21.21 5.05
C GLN A 13 -26.79 21.76 5.02
N ARG A 14 -27.24 22.44 6.09
CA ARG A 14 -28.58 23.05 6.11
C ARG A 14 -28.74 24.14 5.05
N TYR A 15 -27.74 24.99 4.83
CA TYR A 15 -27.76 26.03 3.80
C TYR A 15 -27.99 25.41 2.42
N GLN A 16 -27.25 24.34 2.10
CA GLN A 16 -27.39 23.63 0.83
C GLN A 16 -28.78 22.98 0.66
N VAL A 17 -29.30 22.34 1.70
CA VAL A 17 -30.59 21.61 1.63
C VAL A 17 -31.79 22.55 1.59
N LYS A 18 -31.70 23.71 2.26
CA LYS A 18 -32.82 24.65 2.41
C LYS A 18 -32.82 25.75 1.36
N GLY A 19 -31.79 25.82 0.53
CA GLY A 19 -31.68 26.69 -0.62
C GLY A 19 -31.42 28.17 -0.30
N GLY A 20 -31.52 29.00 -1.33
CA GLY A 20 -31.11 30.40 -1.29
C GLY A 20 -31.83 31.28 -0.27
N ALA A 21 -33.16 31.18 -0.15
CA ALA A 21 -33.94 31.99 0.81
C ALA A 21 -33.52 31.74 2.26
N TYR A 22 -33.33 30.46 2.62
CA TYR A 22 -32.86 30.09 3.95
C TYR A 22 -31.41 30.55 4.17
N THR A 23 -30.56 30.40 3.17
CA THR A 23 -29.16 30.83 3.21
C THR A 23 -29.05 32.36 3.34
N ARG A 24 -29.88 33.13 2.64
CA ARG A 24 -29.98 34.58 2.82
C ARG A 24 -30.26 34.93 4.27
N ALA A 25 -31.30 34.35 4.87
CA ALA A 25 -31.72 34.69 6.22
C ALA A 25 -30.75 34.20 7.30
N HIS A 26 -30.17 33.00 7.17
CA HIS A 26 -29.44 32.33 8.25
C HIS A 26 -27.92 32.30 8.09
N PHE A 27 -27.40 32.64 6.91
CA PHE A 27 -25.95 32.81 6.68
C PHE A 27 -25.61 34.28 6.48
N PHE A 28 -26.19 34.94 5.46
CA PHE A 28 -25.90 36.34 5.17
C PHE A 28 -26.56 37.30 6.17
N GLY A 29 -27.80 37.02 6.59
CA GLY A 29 -28.54 37.80 7.59
C GLY A 29 -28.00 37.74 9.02
N LYS A 30 -26.93 36.96 9.27
CA LYS A 30 -26.25 36.93 10.58
C LYS A 30 -25.53 38.26 10.88
N TYR A 31 -25.12 38.99 9.85
CA TYR A 31 -24.47 40.31 9.98
C TYR A 31 -25.05 41.29 8.97
N PRO A 32 -25.36 42.55 9.35
CA PRO A 32 -25.87 43.55 8.42
C PRO A 32 -24.99 43.76 7.18
N GLU A 33 -23.67 43.69 7.35
CA GLU A 33 -22.70 43.86 6.27
C GLU A 33 -22.73 42.69 5.28
N ALA A 34 -23.01 41.47 5.76
CA ALA A 34 -23.09 40.29 4.90
C ALA A 34 -24.43 40.23 4.15
N GLU A 35 -25.52 40.68 4.78
CA GLU A 35 -26.83 40.83 4.15
C GLU A 35 -26.77 41.86 3.01
N GLU A 36 -26.11 42.99 3.24
CA GLU A 36 -25.90 44.06 2.25
C GLU A 36 -25.16 43.57 0.99
N LEU A 37 -24.21 42.63 1.13
CA LEU A 37 -23.46 42.06 0.00
C LEU A 37 -24.35 41.30 -1.00
N VAL A 38 -25.46 40.74 -0.54
CA VAL A 38 -26.36 39.90 -1.35
C VAL A 38 -27.71 40.55 -1.62
N LYS A 39 -27.90 41.82 -1.23
CA LYS A 39 -29.20 42.52 -1.32
C LYS A 39 -29.78 42.55 -2.74
N ASN A 40 -28.92 42.58 -3.76
CA ASN A 40 -29.30 42.65 -5.17
C ASN A 40 -29.33 41.28 -5.86
N LEU A 41 -28.94 40.21 -5.15
CA LEU A 41 -29.02 38.85 -5.65
C LEU A 41 -30.41 38.30 -5.38
N SER A 42 -30.97 37.53 -6.31
CA SER A 42 -32.17 36.73 -6.04
C SER A 42 -31.85 35.54 -5.13
N ASP A 43 -32.87 34.86 -4.60
CA ASP A 43 -32.64 33.63 -3.84
C ASP A 43 -32.05 32.52 -4.74
N GLU A 44 -32.43 32.49 -6.02
CA GLU A 44 -31.84 31.57 -7.00
C GLU A 44 -30.35 31.87 -7.23
N ASP A 45 -29.95 33.15 -7.31
CA ASP A 45 -28.53 33.52 -7.42
C ASP A 45 -27.72 33.08 -6.19
N ILE A 46 -28.30 33.20 -4.99
CA ILE A 46 -27.67 32.74 -3.75
C ILE A 46 -27.56 31.22 -3.73
N ASP A 47 -28.59 30.50 -4.19
CA ASP A 47 -28.59 29.04 -4.26
C ASP A 47 -27.53 28.51 -5.26
N ASN A 48 -27.28 29.27 -6.33
CA ASN A 48 -26.27 28.97 -7.33
C ASN A 48 -24.82 29.27 -6.87
N LEU A 49 -24.60 29.85 -5.68
CA LEU A 49 -23.25 30.04 -5.13
C LEU A 49 -22.59 28.69 -4.83
N ASN A 50 -21.67 28.30 -5.71
CA ASN A 50 -21.10 26.96 -5.68
C ASN A 50 -19.89 26.81 -4.73
N ARG A 51 -19.55 25.56 -4.40
CA ARG A 51 -18.37 25.21 -3.60
C ARG A 51 -17.14 25.05 -4.50
N GLY A 52 -15.96 25.41 -3.97
CA GLY A 52 -14.72 25.44 -4.77
C GLY A 52 -14.30 24.11 -5.40
N GLY A 53 -14.70 22.96 -4.84
CA GLY A 53 -14.43 21.65 -5.43
C GLY A 53 -15.22 21.36 -6.71
N HIS A 54 -16.22 22.18 -7.04
CA HIS A 54 -17.01 22.11 -8.26
C HIS A 54 -16.64 23.17 -9.30
N ASP A 55 -15.64 24.01 -9.00
CA ASP A 55 -15.11 25.01 -9.92
C ASP A 55 -13.79 24.49 -10.54
N PRO A 56 -13.77 24.17 -11.85
CA PRO A 56 -12.58 23.66 -12.52
C PRO A 56 -11.36 24.60 -12.44
N TYR A 57 -11.56 25.91 -12.36
CA TYR A 57 -10.46 26.86 -12.24
C TYR A 57 -9.81 26.79 -10.86
N LYS A 58 -10.61 26.63 -9.80
CA LYS A 58 -10.11 26.48 -8.42
C LYS A 58 -9.40 25.13 -8.24
N VAL A 59 -9.99 24.06 -8.77
CA VAL A 59 -9.37 22.73 -8.76
C VAL A 59 -8.05 22.75 -9.54
N PHE A 60 -8.03 23.30 -10.76
CA PHE A 60 -6.81 23.42 -11.54
C PHE A 60 -5.74 24.24 -10.82
N ALA A 61 -6.09 25.39 -10.24
CA ALA A 61 -5.15 26.22 -9.50
C ALA A 61 -4.51 25.46 -8.32
N ALA A 62 -5.31 24.68 -7.58
CA ALA A 62 -4.80 23.84 -6.48
C ALA A 62 -3.83 22.76 -6.96
N TYR A 63 -4.16 22.03 -8.03
CA TYR A 63 -3.25 21.01 -8.61
C TYR A 63 -1.99 21.63 -9.23
N ALA A 64 -2.12 22.78 -9.91
CA ALA A 64 -0.99 23.49 -10.50
C ALA A 64 -0.01 23.98 -9.42
N GLU A 65 -0.50 24.38 -8.25
CA GLU A 65 0.36 24.73 -7.12
C GLU A 65 1.00 23.48 -6.48
N ALA A 66 0.20 22.42 -6.26
CA ALA A 66 0.68 21.16 -5.69
C ALA A 66 1.83 20.53 -6.50
N THR A 67 1.76 20.58 -7.84
CA THR A 67 2.81 20.04 -8.72
C THR A 67 4.12 20.84 -8.69
N LYS A 68 4.11 22.09 -8.19
CA LYS A 68 5.30 22.94 -8.06
C LYS A 68 5.92 22.89 -6.67
N ALA A 69 5.16 22.44 -5.68
CA ALA A 69 5.62 22.33 -4.30
C ALA A 69 6.84 21.40 -4.20
N LYS A 70 7.82 21.78 -3.36
CA LYS A 70 9.04 21.02 -3.12
C LYS A 70 9.29 20.89 -1.62
N GLY A 71 9.91 19.80 -1.20
CA GLY A 71 10.35 19.58 0.17
C GLY A 71 9.28 19.07 1.14
N GLN A 72 8.00 19.01 0.73
CA GLN A 72 6.91 18.48 1.56
C GLN A 72 5.74 17.96 0.70
N PRO A 73 4.95 17.00 1.19
CA PRO A 73 3.70 16.59 0.54
C PRO A 73 2.66 17.73 0.57
N THR A 74 1.74 17.72 -0.38
CA THR A 74 0.62 18.69 -0.46
C THR A 74 -0.71 17.98 -0.26
N VAL A 75 -1.58 18.54 0.58
CA VAL A 75 -2.96 18.09 0.77
C VAL A 75 -3.92 19.12 0.19
N ILE A 76 -4.82 18.70 -0.70
CA ILE A 76 -5.86 19.55 -1.28
C ILE A 76 -7.19 19.27 -0.58
N LEU A 77 -7.73 20.26 0.13
CA LEU A 77 -9.04 20.17 0.80
C LEU A 77 -10.15 20.71 -0.12
N ALA A 78 -10.70 19.85 -0.96
CA ALA A 78 -11.76 20.21 -1.91
C ALA A 78 -13.15 20.20 -1.23
N LYS A 79 -13.72 21.39 -0.99
CA LYS A 79 -15.10 21.53 -0.47
C LYS A 79 -16.11 21.21 -1.59
N THR A 80 -16.89 20.14 -1.45
CA THR A 80 -17.87 19.66 -2.44
C THR A 80 -19.25 19.48 -1.83
N VAL A 81 -20.26 19.17 -2.65
CA VAL A 81 -21.61 18.75 -2.22
C VAL A 81 -21.76 17.25 -2.43
N LYS A 82 -22.17 16.50 -1.41
CA LYS A 82 -22.46 15.07 -1.55
C LYS A 82 -23.73 14.88 -2.39
N GLY A 83 -23.65 14.06 -3.43
CA GLY A 83 -24.77 13.82 -4.34
C GLY A 83 -25.08 15.00 -5.27
N TYR A 84 -24.08 15.84 -5.57
CA TYR A 84 -24.22 17.01 -6.43
C TYR A 84 -24.93 16.72 -7.75
N GLY A 85 -26.03 17.44 -8.01
CA GLY A 85 -26.81 17.35 -9.24
C GLY A 85 -27.57 16.04 -9.44
N LEU A 86 -27.73 15.20 -8.40
CA LEU A 86 -28.40 13.89 -8.54
C LEU A 86 -29.93 13.96 -8.37
N SER A 87 -30.42 14.80 -7.46
CA SER A 87 -31.83 15.19 -7.28
C SER A 87 -31.97 16.00 -5.99
N GLU A 88 -33.08 16.71 -5.80
CA GLU A 88 -33.43 17.37 -4.52
C GLU A 88 -33.49 16.37 -3.33
N GLU A 89 -33.73 15.10 -3.64
CA GLU A 89 -33.87 14.03 -2.65
C GLU A 89 -32.55 13.39 -2.23
N ILE A 90 -31.47 13.60 -3.00
CA ILE A 90 -30.16 12.96 -2.82
C ILE A 90 -29.08 14.00 -2.55
N GLU A 91 -29.18 15.18 -3.17
CA GLU A 91 -28.20 16.25 -3.04
C GLU A 91 -28.24 16.85 -1.64
N ALA A 92 -27.09 16.80 -0.94
CA ALA A 92 -26.93 17.28 0.43
C ALA A 92 -27.84 16.63 1.49
N VAL A 93 -28.58 15.57 1.14
CA VAL A 93 -29.44 14.83 2.07
C VAL A 93 -28.71 13.61 2.65
N ASN A 94 -28.83 13.41 3.96
CA ASN A 94 -28.31 12.23 4.66
C ASN A 94 -29.23 11.00 4.49
N LYS A 95 -29.51 10.58 3.25
CA LYS A 95 -30.20 9.31 2.96
C LYS A 95 -29.22 8.12 2.94
N THR A 96 -29.72 6.92 3.20
CA THR A 96 -28.92 5.68 3.19
C THR A 96 -28.46 5.33 1.77
N HIS A 97 -27.24 4.79 1.64
CA HIS A 97 -26.64 4.34 0.37
C HIS A 97 -27.31 3.09 -0.26
N GLN A 98 -28.49 2.67 0.23
CA GLN A 98 -29.21 1.47 -0.20
C GLN A 98 -30.27 1.73 -1.29
N ILE A 99 -30.33 2.93 -1.86
CA ILE A 99 -31.23 3.24 -2.98
C ILE A 99 -30.75 2.48 -4.23
N LYS A 100 -31.32 1.29 -4.47
CA LYS A 100 -30.92 0.38 -5.56
C LYS A 100 -31.38 0.81 -6.95
N LYS A 101 -32.35 1.73 -7.04
CA LYS A 101 -32.92 2.22 -8.32
C LYS A 101 -33.20 3.71 -8.20
N MET A 102 -32.69 4.51 -9.14
CA MET A 102 -33.17 5.88 -9.32
C MET A 102 -34.55 5.85 -9.97
N GLN A 103 -35.44 6.71 -9.49
CA GLN A 103 -36.75 6.89 -10.13
C GLN A 103 -36.60 7.71 -11.42
N LEU A 104 -37.53 7.55 -12.35
CA LEU A 104 -37.51 8.23 -13.66
C LEU A 104 -37.38 9.76 -13.52
N GLU A 105 -38.07 10.35 -12.54
CA GLU A 105 -37.97 11.79 -12.29
C GLU A 105 -36.57 12.24 -11.82
N SER A 106 -35.84 11.40 -11.08
CA SER A 106 -34.43 11.69 -10.75
C SER A 106 -33.54 11.59 -11.98
N LEU A 107 -33.82 10.66 -12.90
CA LEU A 107 -33.09 10.58 -14.18
C LEU A 107 -33.35 11.81 -15.05
N LYS A 108 -34.60 12.28 -15.12
CA LYS A 108 -34.96 13.53 -15.81
C LYS A 108 -34.27 14.73 -15.17
N TYR A 109 -34.21 14.79 -13.84
CA TYR A 109 -33.47 15.83 -13.11
C TYR A 109 -31.99 15.84 -13.53
N VAL A 110 -31.29 14.70 -13.44
CA VAL A 110 -29.87 14.60 -13.83
C VAL A 110 -29.67 14.99 -15.29
N ARG A 111 -30.51 14.45 -16.19
CA ARG A 111 -30.46 14.79 -17.62
C ARG A 111 -30.58 16.30 -17.83
N ASN A 112 -31.59 16.94 -17.25
CA ASN A 112 -31.82 18.37 -17.40
C ASN A 112 -30.68 19.18 -16.78
N ARG A 113 -30.22 18.79 -15.59
CA ARG A 113 -29.18 19.48 -14.80
C ARG A 113 -27.82 19.51 -15.50
N PHE A 114 -27.50 18.46 -16.24
CA PHE A 114 -26.23 18.31 -16.98
C PHE A 114 -26.42 18.36 -18.50
N ASN A 115 -27.60 18.75 -18.98
CA ASN A 115 -27.94 18.91 -20.39
C ASN A 115 -27.60 17.68 -21.25
N LEU A 116 -27.94 16.48 -20.75
CA LEU A 116 -27.66 15.23 -21.46
C LEU A 116 -28.61 15.02 -22.66
N PRO A 117 -28.12 14.47 -23.79
CA PRO A 117 -28.87 14.40 -25.05
C PRO A 117 -29.80 13.17 -25.12
N PHE A 118 -30.74 13.08 -24.18
CA PHE A 118 -31.74 12.00 -24.11
C PHE A 118 -33.16 12.58 -24.07
N ASN A 119 -34.11 11.95 -24.75
CA ASN A 119 -35.53 12.26 -24.55
C ASN A 119 -36.08 11.51 -23.31
N ASP A 120 -37.32 11.81 -22.89
CA ASP A 120 -37.94 11.20 -21.71
C ASP A 120 -38.09 9.67 -21.85
N GLU A 121 -38.47 9.20 -23.04
CA GLU A 121 -38.73 7.78 -23.35
C GLU A 121 -37.45 6.94 -23.23
N GLN A 122 -36.33 7.47 -23.74
CA GLN A 122 -35.03 6.80 -23.69
C GLN A 122 -34.55 6.56 -22.26
N LEU A 123 -34.92 7.42 -21.30
CA LEU A 123 -34.47 7.28 -19.92
C LEU A 123 -35.02 6.02 -19.23
N GLU A 124 -36.13 5.46 -19.70
CA GLU A 124 -36.69 4.21 -19.17
C GLU A 124 -35.76 3.02 -19.40
N GLU A 125 -34.92 3.06 -20.43
CA GLU A 125 -33.97 2.00 -20.80
C GLU A 125 -32.60 2.13 -20.08
N LEU A 126 -32.39 3.19 -19.30
CA LEU A 126 -31.11 3.53 -18.66
C LEU A 126 -29.93 3.59 -19.66
N PRO A 127 -29.99 4.48 -20.67
CA PRO A 127 -29.10 4.44 -21.81
C PRO A 127 -27.71 4.95 -21.44
N PHE A 128 -26.68 4.28 -21.97
CA PHE A 128 -25.32 4.81 -21.91
C PHE A 128 -25.08 5.83 -23.01
N TYR A 129 -24.54 7.00 -22.65
CA TYR A 129 -24.11 8.00 -23.64
C TYR A 129 -22.67 7.72 -24.10
N ARG A 130 -22.48 7.62 -25.41
CA ARG A 130 -21.17 7.65 -26.05
C ARG A 130 -21.19 8.69 -27.17
N PRO A 131 -20.37 9.76 -27.11
CA PRO A 131 -20.26 10.71 -28.21
C PRO A 131 -19.83 10.00 -29.50
N SER A 132 -20.24 10.54 -30.66
CA SER A 132 -19.85 9.98 -31.96
C SER A 132 -18.32 10.05 -32.17
N GLU A 133 -17.76 9.15 -32.96
CA GLU A 133 -16.30 9.08 -33.17
C GLU A 133 -15.70 10.38 -33.73
N ASN A 134 -16.50 11.17 -34.46
CA ASN A 134 -16.08 12.42 -35.07
C ASN A 134 -16.41 13.67 -34.24
N SER A 135 -17.02 13.51 -33.06
CA SER A 135 -17.48 14.62 -32.23
C SER A 135 -16.31 15.42 -31.63
N PRO A 136 -16.48 16.73 -31.38
CA PRO A 136 -15.46 17.55 -30.73
C PRO A 136 -15.13 17.05 -29.32
N GLU A 137 -16.12 16.52 -28.58
CA GLU A 137 -15.96 15.99 -27.22
C GLU A 137 -15.02 14.79 -27.21
N LEU A 138 -15.25 13.80 -28.08
CA LEU A 138 -14.42 12.60 -28.13
C LEU A 138 -13.01 12.90 -28.63
N LYS A 139 -12.88 13.79 -29.63
CA LYS A 139 -11.58 14.28 -30.11
C LYS A 139 -10.80 14.97 -28.99
N TYR A 140 -11.44 15.85 -28.23
CA TYR A 140 -10.82 16.53 -27.10
C TYR A 140 -10.40 15.54 -26.00
N LEU A 141 -11.30 14.64 -25.59
CA LEU A 141 -11.03 13.61 -24.58
C LEU A 141 -9.80 12.76 -24.95
N LYS A 142 -9.77 12.22 -26.18
CA LYS A 142 -8.65 11.41 -26.69
C LYS A 142 -7.36 12.22 -26.74
N ALA A 143 -7.39 13.43 -27.30
CA ALA A 143 -6.20 14.28 -27.42
C ALA A 143 -5.61 14.66 -26.05
N ARG A 144 -6.45 14.90 -25.02
CA ARG A 144 -5.97 15.16 -23.65
C ARG A 144 -5.32 13.92 -23.03
N ARG A 145 -5.90 12.73 -23.22
CA ARG A 145 -5.31 11.48 -22.71
C ARG A 145 -4.01 11.12 -23.42
N GLU A 146 -3.96 11.25 -24.74
CA GLU A 146 -2.76 11.01 -25.54
C GLU A 146 -1.61 11.92 -25.12
N ALA A 147 -1.87 13.23 -24.95
CA ALA A 147 -0.88 14.18 -24.46
C ALA A 147 -0.37 13.87 -23.02
N LEU A 148 -1.10 13.05 -22.26
CA LEU A 148 -0.77 12.61 -20.90
C LEU A 148 -0.30 11.15 -20.82
N GLY A 149 0.09 10.55 -21.95
CA GLY A 149 0.67 9.20 -21.98
C GLY A 149 -0.34 8.05 -22.05
N GLY A 150 -1.59 8.32 -22.43
CA GLY A 150 -2.60 7.29 -22.68
C GLY A 150 -3.70 7.22 -21.62
N TYR A 151 -4.35 6.06 -21.45
CA TYR A 151 -5.49 5.88 -20.55
C TYR A 151 -5.07 5.41 -19.15
N LEU A 152 -5.80 5.85 -18.12
CA LEU A 152 -5.62 5.41 -16.72
C LEU A 152 -6.99 5.24 -16.05
N PRO A 153 -7.14 4.32 -15.07
CA PRO A 153 -6.12 3.43 -14.54
C PRO A 153 -5.70 2.33 -15.54
N ALA A 154 -4.45 1.90 -15.47
CA ALA A 154 -3.90 0.80 -16.25
C ALA A 154 -3.00 -0.05 -15.36
N ARG A 155 -3.02 -1.37 -15.54
CA ARG A 155 -2.24 -2.32 -14.74
C ARG A 155 -1.49 -3.27 -15.66
N ARG A 156 -0.18 -3.41 -15.42
CA ARG A 156 0.64 -4.41 -16.10
C ARG A 156 0.47 -5.75 -15.38
N LYS A 157 0.10 -6.79 -16.12
CA LYS A 157 -0.09 -8.11 -15.52
C LYS A 157 1.23 -8.81 -15.23
N GLU A 158 2.22 -8.66 -16.11
CA GLU A 158 3.48 -9.41 -16.12
C GLU A 158 4.68 -8.49 -16.38
N SER A 159 5.82 -8.81 -15.78
CA SER A 159 7.10 -8.11 -15.96
C SER A 159 8.09 -9.01 -16.71
N TYR A 160 9.32 -8.55 -16.90
CA TYR A 160 10.42 -9.43 -17.27
C TYR A 160 10.79 -10.36 -16.10
N ALA A 161 11.24 -11.57 -16.42
CA ALA A 161 11.72 -12.54 -15.44
C ALA A 161 13.12 -12.14 -14.91
N LEU A 162 13.37 -12.37 -13.63
CA LEU A 162 14.71 -12.22 -13.05
C LEU A 162 15.55 -13.47 -13.29
N ASP A 163 16.86 -13.30 -13.43
CA ASP A 163 17.82 -14.40 -13.49
C ASP A 163 18.12 -14.91 -12.07
N ILE A 164 17.22 -15.75 -11.55
CA ILE A 164 17.35 -16.32 -10.21
C ILE A 164 18.44 -17.40 -10.23
N PRO A 165 19.47 -17.30 -9.35
CA PRO A 165 20.57 -18.26 -9.32
C PRO A 165 20.08 -19.68 -8.94
N GLU A 166 20.88 -20.68 -9.30
CA GLU A 166 20.69 -22.06 -8.87
C GLU A 166 20.73 -22.18 -7.33
N LEU A 167 20.08 -23.24 -6.80
CA LEU A 167 19.99 -23.49 -5.36
C LEU A 167 21.38 -23.54 -4.66
N SER A 168 22.44 -23.85 -5.41
CA SER A 168 23.83 -23.87 -4.96
C SER A 168 24.33 -22.54 -4.41
N VAL A 169 23.66 -21.42 -4.68
CA VAL A 169 23.93 -20.13 -4.00
C VAL A 169 23.85 -20.27 -2.47
N PHE A 170 23.07 -21.24 -1.98
CA PHE A 170 22.88 -21.53 -0.57
C PHE A 170 23.68 -22.74 -0.06
N ASP A 171 24.69 -23.23 -0.80
CA ASP A 171 25.51 -24.40 -0.43
C ASP A 171 26.06 -24.35 1.00
N SER A 172 26.45 -23.17 1.48
CA SER A 172 26.96 -23.01 2.85
C SER A 172 25.94 -23.31 3.95
N VAL A 173 24.66 -23.25 3.62
CA VAL A 173 23.53 -23.56 4.51
C VAL A 173 23.07 -25.00 4.28
N LEU A 174 23.03 -25.46 3.02
CA LEU A 174 22.62 -26.81 2.65
C LEU A 174 23.52 -27.91 3.25
N ARG A 175 24.81 -27.61 3.46
CA ARG A 175 25.79 -28.55 4.06
C ARG A 175 25.69 -28.65 5.58
N GLY A 176 24.76 -27.95 6.23
CA GLY A 176 24.61 -27.93 7.68
C GLY A 176 25.58 -26.99 8.40
N SER A 177 25.51 -26.95 9.72
CA SER A 177 26.26 -26.01 10.57
C SER A 177 27.56 -26.57 11.15
N ASN A 178 27.89 -27.85 10.89
CA ASN A 178 29.12 -28.51 11.34
C ASN A 178 29.37 -28.36 12.85
N GLY A 179 28.40 -28.72 13.69
CA GLY A 179 28.51 -28.62 15.16
C GLY A 179 28.36 -27.21 15.73
N LYS A 180 28.24 -26.16 14.91
CA LYS A 180 27.93 -24.80 15.39
C LYS A 180 26.43 -24.64 15.59
N GLN A 181 26.04 -24.08 16.72
CA GLN A 181 24.65 -23.73 16.97
C GLN A 181 24.33 -22.36 16.35
N GLN A 182 23.18 -22.25 15.70
CA GLN A 182 22.63 -21.02 15.14
C GLN A 182 21.10 -21.14 15.12
N SER A 183 20.39 -20.03 14.94
CA SER A 183 18.94 -20.01 14.81
C SER A 183 18.49 -19.91 13.35
N THR A 184 17.23 -20.22 13.06
CA THR A 184 16.63 -20.00 11.74
C THR A 184 16.63 -18.52 11.35
N THR A 185 16.57 -17.59 12.31
CA THR A 185 16.77 -16.15 12.06
C THR A 185 18.19 -15.86 11.55
N MET A 186 19.22 -16.37 12.23
CA MET A 186 20.61 -16.22 11.79
C MET A 186 20.86 -16.86 10.43
N VAL A 187 20.23 -18.00 10.15
CA VAL A 187 20.28 -18.63 8.83
C VAL A 187 19.65 -17.74 7.76
N MET A 188 18.47 -17.16 8.02
CA MET A 188 17.82 -16.25 7.07
C MET A 188 18.70 -15.04 6.73
N VAL A 189 19.38 -14.45 7.71
CA VAL A 189 20.37 -13.38 7.46
C VAL A 189 21.48 -13.84 6.51
N ARG A 190 21.97 -15.08 6.66
CA ARG A 190 22.96 -15.68 5.73
C ARG A 190 22.39 -15.86 4.32
N LEU A 191 21.12 -16.24 4.18
CA LEU A 191 20.44 -16.36 2.88
C LEU A 191 20.30 -14.98 2.20
N ILE A 192 19.81 -13.97 2.92
CA ILE A 192 19.72 -12.59 2.44
C ILE A 192 21.11 -12.09 2.01
N SER A 193 22.14 -12.35 2.82
CA SER A 193 23.52 -11.98 2.51
C SER A 193 24.06 -12.66 1.26
N ALA A 194 23.66 -13.90 0.98
CA ALA A 194 24.04 -14.60 -0.25
C ALA A 194 23.36 -13.96 -1.46
N LEU A 195 22.05 -13.69 -1.40
CA LEU A 195 21.31 -13.02 -2.47
C LEU A 195 21.87 -11.62 -2.80
N LEU A 196 22.26 -10.85 -1.79
CA LEU A 196 22.88 -9.53 -1.97
C LEU A 196 24.29 -9.56 -2.58
N LYS A 197 24.94 -10.74 -2.66
CA LYS A 197 26.22 -10.93 -3.36
C LYS A 197 26.02 -11.35 -4.81
N GLU A 198 24.83 -11.81 -5.17
CA GLU A 198 24.54 -12.30 -6.51
C GLU A 198 24.30 -11.15 -7.48
N LYS A 199 25.21 -11.00 -8.45
CA LYS A 199 25.19 -9.88 -9.41
C LYS A 199 23.88 -9.77 -10.20
N ALA A 200 23.21 -10.89 -10.43
CA ALA A 200 21.98 -10.94 -11.20
C ALA A 200 20.78 -10.30 -10.48
N ILE A 201 20.75 -10.32 -9.14
CA ILE A 201 19.56 -9.94 -8.37
C ILE A 201 19.82 -9.02 -7.18
N LYS A 202 21.08 -8.76 -6.80
CA LYS A 202 21.43 -7.98 -5.60
C LYS A 202 20.72 -6.62 -5.52
N ASP A 203 20.54 -5.94 -6.65
CA ASP A 203 19.95 -4.61 -6.72
C ASP A 203 18.41 -4.65 -6.63
N HIS A 204 17.82 -5.85 -6.74
CA HIS A 204 16.39 -6.11 -6.58
C HIS A 204 16.03 -6.51 -5.15
N VAL A 205 16.96 -7.07 -4.37
CA VAL A 205 16.72 -7.55 -3.00
C VAL A 205 16.73 -6.39 -2.03
N VAL A 206 15.62 -6.15 -1.32
CA VAL A 206 15.47 -5.03 -0.39
C VAL A 206 15.15 -5.54 1.01
N PRO A 207 16.12 -5.57 1.94
CA PRO A 207 15.85 -5.83 3.34
C PRO A 207 15.07 -4.67 3.97
N ILE A 208 14.02 -5.00 4.73
CA ILE A 208 13.14 -4.04 5.43
C ILE A 208 13.03 -4.46 6.88
N VAL A 209 13.19 -3.50 7.81
CA VAL A 209 13.03 -3.71 9.25
C VAL A 209 12.25 -2.55 9.90
N PRO A 210 11.45 -2.82 10.94
CA PRO A 210 10.84 -1.79 11.77
C PRO A 210 11.63 -1.69 13.08
N ASP A 211 12.65 -0.83 13.10
CA ASP A 211 13.59 -0.59 14.20
C ASP A 211 14.58 -1.74 14.48
N GLU A 212 14.10 -2.89 14.94
CA GLU A 212 14.88 -3.94 15.64
C GLU A 212 15.80 -4.81 14.76
N ALA A 213 16.75 -4.22 14.04
CA ALA A 213 17.67 -4.95 13.18
C ALA A 213 18.72 -5.77 13.95
N ARG A 214 19.19 -5.27 15.10
CA ARG A 214 20.21 -5.95 15.94
C ARG A 214 19.65 -7.24 16.52
N THR A 215 18.40 -7.23 16.96
CA THR A 215 17.69 -8.43 17.42
C THR A 215 17.71 -9.55 16.36
N PHE A 216 17.69 -9.17 15.09
CA PHE A 216 17.67 -10.13 13.99
C PHE A 216 19.06 -10.46 13.42
N GLY A 217 20.13 -9.86 13.91
CA GLY A 217 21.48 -10.07 13.38
C GLY A 217 21.75 -9.35 12.04
N LEU A 218 20.97 -8.32 11.71
CA LEU A 218 21.09 -7.56 10.47
C LEU A 218 22.09 -6.39 10.56
N GLU A 219 22.68 -6.13 11.72
CA GLU A 219 23.61 -5.02 11.94
C GLU A 219 24.88 -5.08 11.07
N GLY A 220 25.32 -6.28 10.70
CA GLY A 220 26.41 -6.46 9.74
C GLY A 220 26.10 -5.90 8.35
N MET A 221 24.82 -5.83 7.98
CA MET A 221 24.37 -5.31 6.69
C MET A 221 24.31 -3.77 6.67
N PHE A 222 24.08 -3.11 7.81
CA PHE A 222 24.03 -1.64 7.89
C PHE A 222 25.26 -0.96 7.32
N ARG A 223 26.44 -1.48 7.68
CA ARG A 223 27.70 -0.92 7.21
C ARG A 223 27.91 -1.15 5.71
N GLN A 224 27.53 -2.33 5.23
CA GLN A 224 27.77 -2.76 3.85
C GLN A 224 26.80 -2.10 2.86
N LEU A 225 25.51 -2.07 3.21
CA LEU A 225 24.42 -1.64 2.35
C LEU A 225 24.03 -0.18 2.59
N GLY A 226 24.22 0.33 3.81
CA GLY A 226 23.63 1.59 4.26
C GLY A 226 22.11 1.48 4.44
N ILE A 227 21.60 2.27 5.39
CA ILE A 227 20.17 2.50 5.59
C ILE A 227 19.78 3.67 4.70
N TYR A 228 18.73 3.50 3.89
CA TYR A 228 18.23 4.56 3.03
C TYR A 228 17.72 5.72 3.87
N ALA A 229 18.30 6.90 3.66
CA ALA A 229 17.85 8.16 4.23
C ALA A 229 17.94 9.24 3.17
N ALA A 230 16.80 9.81 2.76
CA ALA A 230 16.74 10.81 1.68
C ALA A 230 17.64 12.03 1.94
N HIS A 231 17.86 12.37 3.21
CA HIS A 231 18.73 13.48 3.64
C HIS A 231 20.16 13.04 3.99
N GLY A 232 20.47 11.75 3.93
CA GLY A 232 21.70 11.16 4.47
C GLY A 232 21.79 11.26 5.99
N GLN A 233 22.89 10.81 6.57
CA GLN A 233 23.11 10.87 8.02
C GLN A 233 23.26 12.31 8.51
N GLN A 234 22.38 12.72 9.43
CA GLN A 234 22.33 14.08 10.01
C GLN A 234 22.87 14.17 11.45
N TYR A 235 23.35 13.05 12.01
CA TYR A 235 23.80 12.95 13.39
C TYR A 235 24.93 11.94 13.54
N THR A 236 25.68 12.02 14.64
CA THR A 236 26.64 10.98 15.03
C THR A 236 25.90 9.91 15.83
N PRO A 237 25.85 8.65 15.36
CA PRO A 237 25.16 7.59 16.10
C PRO A 237 25.95 7.20 17.36
N GLU A 238 25.27 6.68 18.37
CA GLU A 238 25.89 6.23 19.63
C GLU A 238 26.95 5.15 19.38
N ASP A 239 26.69 4.28 18.40
CA ASP A 239 27.55 3.17 18.04
C ASP A 239 28.62 3.52 17.00
N ASN A 240 28.89 4.81 16.73
CA ASN A 240 29.81 5.23 15.67
C ASN A 240 31.24 4.67 15.83
N GLU A 241 31.65 4.35 17.05
CA GLU A 241 32.96 3.75 17.35
C GLU A 241 32.95 2.21 17.27
N GLN A 242 31.79 1.58 17.10
CA GLN A 242 31.66 0.13 16.96
C GLN A 242 31.96 -0.32 15.51
N LEU A 243 32.39 -1.58 15.36
CA LEU A 243 32.70 -2.14 14.03
C LEU A 243 31.47 -2.20 13.10
N MET A 244 30.29 -2.47 13.68
CA MET A 244 29.01 -2.55 12.98
C MET A 244 28.15 -1.34 13.36
N ASN A 245 28.65 -0.15 13.02
CA ASN A 245 27.98 1.10 13.31
C ASN A 245 26.77 1.34 12.40
N TYR A 246 25.77 2.03 12.96
CA TYR A 246 24.58 2.46 12.24
C TYR A 246 24.95 3.52 11.20
N ARG A 247 24.65 3.26 9.92
CA ARG A 247 25.03 4.12 8.79
C ARG A 247 23.83 4.47 7.92
N GLU A 248 23.45 5.74 7.91
CA GLU A 248 22.45 6.29 7.00
C GLU A 248 23.10 6.90 5.75
N ALA A 249 22.48 6.66 4.61
CA ALA A 249 23.02 7.03 3.32
C ALA A 249 21.90 7.34 2.31
N LYS A 250 22.12 8.32 1.43
CA LYS A 250 21.17 8.64 0.34
C LYS A 250 21.07 7.51 -0.68
N ASP A 251 22.15 6.78 -0.84
CA ASP A 251 22.32 5.56 -1.62
C ASP A 251 22.24 4.30 -0.75
N GLY A 252 21.70 4.41 0.47
CA GLY A 252 21.44 3.26 1.33
C GLY A 252 20.44 2.32 0.68
N HIS A 253 20.67 1.02 0.84
CA HIS A 253 19.89 -0.03 0.17
C HIS A 253 18.86 -0.71 1.08
N MET A 254 19.04 -0.65 2.40
CA MET A 254 18.08 -1.18 3.38
C MET A 254 17.02 -0.14 3.73
N LEU A 255 15.79 -0.59 4.01
CA LEU A 255 14.74 0.26 4.57
C LEU A 255 14.61 0.04 6.07
N GLN A 256 14.69 1.13 6.82
CA GLN A 256 14.46 1.20 8.25
C GLN A 256 13.30 2.16 8.51
N GLU A 257 12.16 1.62 8.93
CA GLU A 257 10.90 2.35 9.08
C GLU A 257 10.60 2.77 10.52
N GLY A 258 11.52 2.47 11.46
CA GLY A 258 11.34 2.67 12.89
C GLY A 258 10.24 1.77 13.46
N ILE A 259 9.71 2.11 14.63
CA ILE A 259 8.62 1.36 15.30
C ILE A 259 7.29 1.63 14.57
N ASN A 260 7.16 1.07 13.37
CA ASN A 260 6.05 1.32 12.45
C ASN A 260 5.86 0.13 11.51
N GLU A 261 5.29 -0.97 12.02
CA GLU A 261 5.04 -2.16 11.20
C GLU A 261 4.10 -1.89 10.03
N ALA A 262 3.17 -0.94 10.17
CA ALA A 262 2.26 -0.53 9.10
C ALA A 262 3.01 0.21 7.98
N GLY A 263 3.97 1.06 8.32
CA GLY A 263 4.87 1.72 7.38
C GLY A 263 5.75 0.71 6.64
N ALA A 264 6.40 -0.19 7.37
CA ALA A 264 7.22 -1.26 6.80
C ALA A 264 6.44 -2.19 5.88
N MET A 265 5.21 -2.56 6.25
CA MET A 265 4.35 -3.34 5.38
C MET A 265 3.92 -2.57 4.13
N SER A 266 3.67 -1.26 4.25
CA SER A 266 3.32 -0.42 3.10
C SER A 266 4.50 -0.28 2.13
N ALA A 267 5.72 -0.12 2.63
CA ALA A 267 6.94 -0.13 1.83
C ALA A 267 7.16 -1.49 1.15
N TRP A 268 6.97 -2.59 1.90
CA TRP A 268 7.02 -3.95 1.37
C TRP A 268 6.00 -4.15 0.23
N ALA A 269 4.75 -3.72 0.40
CA ALA A 269 3.70 -3.86 -0.62
C ALA A 269 3.98 -3.00 -1.87
N ALA A 270 4.53 -1.80 -1.69
CA ALA A 270 4.93 -0.94 -2.79
C ALA A 270 6.04 -1.57 -3.63
N LEU A 271 7.08 -2.12 -2.98
CA LEU A 271 8.16 -2.84 -3.66
C LEU A 271 7.65 -4.14 -4.30
N GLY A 272 6.85 -4.91 -3.58
CA GLY A 272 6.32 -6.19 -4.05
C GLY A 272 5.35 -6.10 -5.22
N SER A 273 4.77 -4.92 -5.47
CA SER A 273 3.95 -4.63 -6.65
C SER A 273 4.68 -3.83 -7.74
N SER A 274 5.95 -3.49 -7.53
CA SER A 274 6.76 -2.68 -8.46
C SER A 274 6.97 -3.35 -9.83
N TYR A 275 6.96 -4.69 -9.89
CA TYR A 275 6.97 -5.43 -11.17
C TYR A 275 5.81 -5.00 -12.09
N SER A 276 4.66 -4.65 -11.52
CA SER A 276 3.48 -4.19 -12.27
C SER A 276 3.53 -2.67 -12.44
N THR A 277 3.65 -1.93 -11.34
CA THR A 277 3.52 -0.46 -11.35
C THR A 277 4.62 0.22 -12.15
N ASN A 278 5.86 -0.27 -12.02
CA ASN A 278 7.05 0.37 -12.60
C ASN A 278 7.71 -0.49 -13.68
N ASN A 279 7.23 -1.72 -13.92
CA ASN A 279 7.95 -2.72 -14.72
C ASN A 279 9.38 -2.95 -14.20
N LEU A 280 9.53 -2.96 -12.87
CA LEU A 280 10.79 -3.15 -12.17
C LEU A 280 10.53 -4.11 -11.00
N PRO A 281 10.73 -5.43 -11.18
CA PRO A 281 10.57 -6.40 -10.11
C PRO A 281 11.50 -6.07 -8.96
N MET A 282 11.00 -6.08 -7.73
CA MET A 282 11.81 -5.91 -6.51
C MET A 282 11.46 -7.08 -5.59
N ILE A 283 12.43 -7.52 -4.80
CA ILE A 283 12.34 -8.66 -3.88
C ILE A 283 12.39 -8.10 -2.44
N PRO A 284 11.27 -7.59 -1.90
CA PRO A 284 11.25 -7.08 -0.54
C PRO A 284 11.30 -8.24 0.47
N MET A 285 12.17 -8.11 1.46
CA MET A 285 12.39 -9.08 2.53
C MET A 285 12.18 -8.37 3.87
N TYR A 286 10.94 -8.40 4.37
CA TYR A 286 10.52 -7.67 5.56
C TYR A 286 10.61 -8.55 6.80
N MET A 287 11.54 -8.24 7.70
CA MET A 287 11.78 -8.99 8.94
C MET A 287 11.33 -8.21 10.16
N TYR A 288 10.49 -8.85 10.98
CA TYR A 288 9.82 -8.24 12.13
C TYR A 288 9.45 -9.31 13.17
N TYR A 289 9.12 -8.90 14.39
CA TYR A 289 8.57 -9.82 15.41
C TYR A 289 7.25 -10.43 14.92
N SER A 290 7.17 -11.74 14.74
CA SER A 290 6.04 -12.40 14.06
C SER A 290 4.65 -12.01 14.59
N MET A 291 4.56 -11.77 15.90
CA MET A 291 3.36 -11.27 16.59
C MET A 291 2.80 -9.98 15.99
N PHE A 292 3.67 -9.08 15.51
CA PHE A 292 3.29 -7.77 14.95
C PHE A 292 3.14 -7.82 13.42
N GLY A 293 3.02 -9.02 12.85
CA GLY A 293 2.61 -9.24 11.46
C GLY A 293 1.09 -9.23 11.32
N PHE A 294 0.50 -10.34 10.89
CA PHE A 294 -0.92 -10.44 10.56
C PHE A 294 -1.88 -9.99 11.66
N GLN A 295 -1.50 -10.07 12.95
CA GLN A 295 -2.32 -9.53 14.04
C GLN A 295 -2.40 -7.99 14.04
N ARG A 296 -1.31 -7.31 13.68
CA ARG A 296 -1.19 -5.84 13.72
C ARG A 296 -1.51 -5.19 12.37
N ILE A 297 -1.09 -5.81 11.27
CA ILE A 297 -1.13 -5.27 9.90
C ILE A 297 -1.92 -6.16 8.94
N GLY A 298 -2.83 -6.99 9.45
CA GLY A 298 -3.59 -7.98 8.66
C GLY A 298 -4.37 -7.39 7.49
N ASP A 299 -4.98 -6.21 7.65
CA ASP A 299 -5.73 -5.55 6.57
C ASP A 299 -4.79 -5.05 5.44
N ILE A 300 -3.58 -4.62 5.78
CA ILE A 300 -2.55 -4.24 4.80
C ILE A 300 -2.03 -5.49 4.08
N ALA A 301 -1.86 -6.62 4.80
CA ALA A 301 -1.50 -7.89 4.19
C ALA A 301 -2.58 -8.43 3.24
N TRP A 302 -3.85 -8.29 3.60
CA TRP A 302 -4.98 -8.59 2.73
C TRP A 302 -4.95 -7.71 1.47
N ALA A 303 -4.80 -6.40 1.63
CA ALA A 303 -4.69 -5.45 0.53
C ALA A 303 -3.47 -5.73 -0.38
N ALA A 304 -2.36 -6.21 0.19
CA ALA A 304 -1.20 -6.61 -0.59
C ALA A 304 -1.47 -7.88 -1.42
N GLY A 305 -2.23 -8.83 -0.87
CA GLY A 305 -2.76 -9.98 -1.61
C GLY A 305 -3.62 -9.55 -2.80
N ASP A 306 -4.54 -8.60 -2.61
CA ASP A 306 -5.37 -8.02 -3.68
C ASP A 306 -4.52 -7.31 -4.75
N ALA A 307 -3.55 -6.49 -4.31
CA ALA A 307 -2.59 -5.81 -5.18
C ALA A 307 -1.67 -6.77 -5.97
N GLN A 308 -1.68 -8.06 -5.63
CA GLN A 308 -0.81 -9.11 -6.16
C GLN A 308 0.67 -8.82 -5.88
N ALA A 309 0.97 -8.38 -4.65
CA ALA A 309 2.33 -8.17 -4.18
C ALA A 309 3.09 -9.50 -4.11
N GLN A 310 4.39 -9.43 -4.37
CA GLN A 310 5.34 -10.54 -4.31
C GLN A 310 6.47 -10.18 -3.35
N GLY A 311 7.00 -11.15 -2.62
CA GLY A 311 8.06 -10.91 -1.64
C GLY A 311 7.99 -11.86 -0.46
N PHE A 312 8.82 -11.58 0.55
CA PHE A 312 8.95 -12.40 1.74
C PHE A 312 8.61 -11.57 2.99
N LEU A 313 7.63 -12.04 3.75
CA LEU A 313 7.37 -11.65 5.12
C LEU A 313 8.08 -12.64 6.04
N LEU A 314 8.94 -12.14 6.92
CA LEU A 314 9.83 -12.91 7.75
C LEU A 314 9.47 -12.65 9.22
N GLY A 315 8.57 -13.49 9.76
CA GLY A 315 8.13 -13.43 11.15
C GLY A 315 9.20 -13.97 12.07
N ALA A 316 10.15 -13.13 12.47
CA ALA A 316 11.23 -13.48 13.38
C ALA A 316 10.75 -13.58 14.82
N THR A 317 11.58 -14.20 15.68
CA THR A 317 11.27 -14.46 17.10
C THR A 317 9.94 -15.19 17.31
N ALA A 318 9.54 -16.01 16.34
CA ALA A 318 8.30 -16.76 16.36
C ALA A 318 8.37 -17.94 17.35
N GLY A 319 7.20 -18.49 17.67
CA GLY A 319 7.05 -19.62 18.59
C GLY A 319 6.64 -19.17 19.99
N ARG A 320 5.54 -19.75 20.47
CA ARG A 320 4.93 -19.35 21.76
C ARG A 320 5.91 -19.51 22.92
N THR A 321 6.73 -20.55 22.88
CA THR A 321 7.68 -20.91 23.94
C THR A 321 9.11 -20.44 23.64
N THR A 322 9.45 -20.18 22.39
CA THR A 322 10.81 -19.84 21.96
C THR A 322 11.20 -18.43 22.42
N LEU A 323 10.26 -17.48 22.39
CA LEU A 323 10.43 -16.12 22.92
C LEU A 323 9.98 -16.03 24.39
N ASN A 324 10.54 -16.88 25.25
CA ASN A 324 10.10 -17.10 26.63
C ASN A 324 10.18 -15.88 27.56
N GLY A 325 11.04 -14.89 27.28
CA GLY A 325 11.24 -13.71 28.14
C GLY A 325 10.28 -12.54 27.92
N GLU A 326 9.70 -12.42 26.72
CA GLU A 326 8.95 -11.21 26.31
C GLU A 326 7.46 -11.24 26.71
N GLY A 327 6.93 -12.41 27.06
CA GLY A 327 5.59 -12.58 27.62
C GLY A 327 4.42 -12.40 26.65
N LEU A 328 3.25 -12.08 27.22
CA LEU A 328 1.93 -12.23 26.60
C LEU A 328 1.78 -11.55 25.24
N GLN A 329 2.34 -10.35 25.07
CA GLN A 329 2.16 -9.54 23.86
C GLN A 329 3.19 -9.83 22.76
N HIS A 330 4.13 -10.76 22.96
CA HIS A 330 5.20 -11.06 22.02
C HIS A 330 5.26 -12.52 21.62
N GLN A 331 4.95 -13.42 22.56
CA GLN A 331 5.00 -14.87 22.34
C GLN A 331 3.97 -15.30 21.30
N ASP A 332 4.38 -15.48 20.05
CA ASP A 332 3.47 -15.82 18.95
C ASP A 332 3.33 -17.33 18.76
N GLY A 333 2.09 -17.80 18.84
CA GLY A 333 1.71 -19.15 18.45
C GLY A 333 0.39 -19.18 17.69
N HIS A 334 0.12 -18.15 16.88
CA HIS A 334 -1.13 -18.07 16.11
C HIS A 334 -1.02 -17.28 14.80
N SER A 335 0.13 -16.67 14.47
CA SER A 335 0.31 -15.95 13.20
C SER A 335 0.04 -16.80 11.96
N HIS A 336 0.39 -18.09 11.96
CA HIS A 336 0.06 -19.03 10.85
C HIS A 336 -1.44 -19.21 10.64
N ILE A 337 -2.24 -19.21 11.72
CA ILE A 337 -3.71 -19.26 11.61
C ILE A 337 -4.23 -18.01 10.91
N LEU A 338 -3.72 -16.82 11.28
CA LEU A 338 -4.09 -15.57 10.62
C LEU A 338 -3.62 -15.53 9.16
N ALA A 339 -2.37 -15.95 8.89
CA ALA A 339 -1.80 -16.01 7.55
C ALA A 339 -2.62 -16.91 6.61
N SER A 340 -3.11 -18.05 7.13
CA SER A 340 -3.95 -19.00 6.38
C SER A 340 -5.24 -18.42 5.81
N THR A 341 -5.67 -17.25 6.30
CA THR A 341 -6.87 -16.58 5.79
C THR A 341 -6.64 -15.90 4.45
N ILE A 342 -5.38 -15.59 4.08
CA ILE A 342 -5.03 -14.90 2.83
C ILE A 342 -4.72 -15.94 1.74
N PRO A 343 -5.54 -16.05 0.67
CA PRO A 343 -5.45 -17.16 -0.29
C PRO A 343 -4.11 -17.30 -1.03
N ASN A 344 -3.41 -16.19 -1.27
CA ASN A 344 -2.14 -16.16 -1.99
C ASN A 344 -0.93 -15.92 -1.08
N CYS A 345 -1.08 -16.12 0.24
CA CYS A 345 0.01 -16.16 1.22
C CYS A 345 0.49 -17.61 1.40
N VAL A 346 1.67 -17.93 0.88
CA VAL A 346 2.29 -19.25 1.06
C VAL A 346 3.09 -19.24 2.36
N SER A 347 2.68 -20.05 3.33
CA SER A 347 3.21 -19.98 4.70
C SER A 347 4.01 -21.24 5.06
N TYR A 348 5.20 -21.07 5.64
CA TYR A 348 6.03 -22.16 6.16
C TYR A 348 6.55 -21.85 7.57
N ASP A 349 6.75 -22.91 8.36
CA ASP A 349 7.42 -22.85 9.67
C ASP A 349 8.65 -23.78 9.68
N PRO A 350 9.77 -23.36 9.04
CA PRO A 350 10.92 -24.25 8.85
C PRO A 350 11.69 -24.46 10.16
N CYS A 351 12.13 -25.69 10.38
CA CYS A 351 12.98 -26.08 11.49
C CYS A 351 14.46 -25.97 11.12
N PHE A 352 14.86 -26.40 9.92
CA PHE A 352 16.27 -26.46 9.54
C PHE A 352 16.67 -25.43 8.48
N GLY A 353 17.96 -25.10 8.46
CA GLY A 353 18.47 -24.06 7.58
C GLY A 353 18.34 -24.42 6.09
N TYR A 354 18.49 -25.71 5.75
CA TYR A 354 18.29 -26.17 4.39
C TYR A 354 16.83 -26.06 3.93
N GLU A 355 15.87 -26.18 4.84
CA GLU A 355 14.45 -25.99 4.53
C GLU A 355 14.19 -24.53 4.15
N LEU A 356 14.74 -23.58 4.92
CA LEU A 356 14.70 -22.16 4.56
C LEU A 356 15.34 -21.90 3.19
N ALA A 357 16.50 -22.49 2.91
CA ALA A 357 17.19 -22.31 1.64
C ALA A 357 16.34 -22.81 0.45
N VAL A 358 15.74 -24.00 0.57
CA VAL A 358 14.87 -24.57 -0.46
C VAL A 358 13.59 -23.73 -0.64
N VAL A 359 12.94 -23.33 0.45
CA VAL A 359 11.68 -22.55 0.40
C VAL A 359 11.92 -21.14 -0.16
N VAL A 360 13.00 -20.46 0.22
CA VAL A 360 13.35 -19.14 -0.32
C VAL A 360 13.67 -19.24 -1.81
N HIS A 361 14.45 -20.24 -2.22
CA HIS A 361 14.78 -20.47 -3.63
C HIS A 361 13.52 -20.76 -4.46
N ASP A 362 12.64 -21.65 -3.98
CA ASP A 362 11.37 -21.95 -4.63
C ASP A 362 10.48 -20.71 -4.75
N GLY A 363 10.37 -19.91 -3.69
CA GLY A 363 9.62 -18.66 -3.72
C GLY A 363 10.17 -17.66 -4.73
N LEU A 364 11.49 -17.56 -4.86
CA LEU A 364 12.13 -16.72 -5.89
C LEU A 364 11.77 -17.18 -7.30
N GLN A 365 11.87 -18.49 -7.57
CA GLN A 365 11.52 -19.09 -8.86
C GLN A 365 10.04 -18.86 -9.20
N ARG A 366 9.14 -19.17 -8.26
CA ARG A 366 7.70 -19.03 -8.46
C ARG A 366 7.29 -17.58 -8.71
N MET A 367 7.75 -16.64 -7.89
CA MET A 367 7.34 -15.24 -8.00
C MET A 367 8.00 -14.51 -9.17
N TYR A 368 9.30 -14.69 -9.39
CA TYR A 368 10.09 -13.82 -10.28
C TYR A 368 10.52 -14.48 -11.59
N VAL A 369 10.36 -15.79 -11.74
CA VAL A 369 10.58 -16.52 -13.01
C VAL A 369 9.24 -16.96 -13.59
N ASN A 370 8.48 -17.75 -12.81
CA ASN A 370 7.18 -18.29 -13.23
C ASN A 370 6.03 -17.28 -13.13
N GLN A 371 6.30 -16.12 -12.50
CA GLN A 371 5.34 -15.02 -12.35
C GLN A 371 4.03 -15.40 -11.62
N GLU A 372 4.13 -16.33 -10.68
CA GLU A 372 3.02 -16.66 -9.78
C GLU A 372 2.71 -15.50 -8.83
N ARG A 373 1.42 -15.17 -8.69
CA ARG A 373 0.96 -14.04 -7.88
C ARG A 373 0.70 -14.46 -6.43
N VAL A 374 1.78 -14.87 -5.80
CA VAL A 374 1.85 -15.25 -4.40
C VAL A 374 2.91 -14.43 -3.68
N PHE A 375 2.82 -14.38 -2.35
CA PHE A 375 3.90 -13.94 -1.49
C PHE A 375 4.11 -14.97 -0.38
N TYR A 376 5.29 -14.92 0.26
CA TYR A 376 5.69 -15.92 1.23
C TYR A 376 5.67 -15.35 2.65
N TYR A 377 5.23 -16.17 3.60
CA TYR A 377 5.37 -15.94 5.02
C TYR A 377 6.20 -17.05 5.65
N LEU A 378 7.33 -16.69 6.25
CA LEU A 378 8.25 -17.63 6.91
C LEU A 378 8.40 -17.22 8.38
N THR A 379 8.06 -18.11 9.29
CA THR A 379 8.41 -17.92 10.71
C THR A 379 9.85 -18.33 10.96
N LEU A 380 10.54 -17.54 11.79
CA LEU A 380 11.93 -17.73 12.15
C LEU A 380 12.07 -17.69 13.67
N MET A 381 12.82 -18.64 14.22
CA MET A 381 13.11 -18.76 15.65
C MET A 381 14.41 -18.05 16.01
N ASN A 382 14.55 -17.68 17.28
CA ASN A 382 15.75 -17.08 17.89
C ASN A 382 16.58 -18.08 18.71
N GLU A 383 16.08 -19.29 18.93
CA GLU A 383 16.80 -20.35 19.64
C GLU A 383 17.93 -20.93 18.77
N ASN A 384 19.10 -21.15 19.36
CA ASN A 384 20.27 -21.70 18.68
C ASN A 384 20.35 -23.21 18.87
N TYR A 385 20.40 -23.96 17.78
CA TYR A 385 20.63 -25.40 17.77
C TYR A 385 21.48 -25.81 16.56
N GLU A 386 21.89 -27.07 16.52
CA GLU A 386 22.63 -27.60 15.40
C GLU A 386 21.70 -27.81 14.19
N HIS A 387 22.14 -27.36 13.01
CA HIS A 387 21.42 -27.58 11.77
C HIS A 387 22.12 -28.68 10.96
N PRO A 388 21.48 -29.85 10.74
CA PRO A 388 22.09 -30.94 9.99
C PRO A 388 22.22 -30.61 8.50
N PRO A 389 23.05 -31.34 7.74
CA PRO A 389 23.05 -31.27 6.29
C PRO A 389 21.70 -31.70 5.72
N MET A 390 21.34 -31.16 4.56
CA MET A 390 20.13 -31.55 3.84
C MET A 390 20.20 -33.04 3.46
N PRO A 391 19.19 -33.86 3.80
CA PRO A 391 19.09 -35.21 3.25
C PRO A 391 18.95 -35.19 1.72
N GLN A 392 19.44 -36.21 1.04
CA GLN A 392 19.38 -36.24 -0.43
C GLN A 392 17.93 -36.43 -0.93
N GLY A 393 17.49 -35.58 -1.87
CA GLY A 393 16.21 -35.77 -2.57
C GLY A 393 14.96 -35.30 -1.83
N VAL A 394 15.11 -34.57 -0.71
CA VAL A 394 13.96 -34.09 0.08
C VAL A 394 13.42 -32.73 -0.37
N GLU A 395 14.01 -32.10 -1.39
CA GLU A 395 13.67 -30.75 -1.86
C GLU A 395 12.17 -30.62 -2.18
N GLU A 396 11.62 -31.59 -2.91
CA GLU A 396 10.19 -31.61 -3.24
C GLU A 396 9.30 -31.85 -2.01
N GLY A 397 9.77 -32.65 -1.05
CA GLY A 397 9.06 -32.86 0.21
C GLY A 397 8.99 -31.58 1.05
N ILE A 398 10.10 -30.84 1.13
CA ILE A 398 10.16 -29.52 1.78
C ILE A 398 9.17 -28.55 1.13
N LYS A 399 9.18 -28.43 -0.21
CA LYS A 399 8.24 -27.55 -0.94
C LYS A 399 6.78 -27.94 -0.69
N ARG A 400 6.48 -29.23 -0.61
CA ARG A 400 5.13 -29.73 -0.34
C ARG A 400 4.72 -29.63 1.14
N GLY A 401 5.67 -29.39 2.04
CA GLY A 401 5.45 -29.15 3.47
C GLY A 401 5.77 -30.32 4.41
N MET A 402 6.24 -31.47 3.90
CA MET A 402 6.69 -32.58 4.74
C MET A 402 7.59 -33.59 4.00
N TYR A 403 8.53 -34.19 4.72
CA TYR A 403 9.39 -35.29 4.27
C TYR A 403 9.78 -36.17 5.46
N LEU A 404 10.26 -37.40 5.18
CA LEU A 404 10.79 -38.29 6.20
C LEU A 404 12.22 -37.86 6.55
N LEU A 405 12.45 -37.44 7.80
CA LEU A 405 13.77 -36.96 8.25
C LEU A 405 14.74 -38.12 8.55
N GLU A 406 14.23 -39.15 9.23
CA GLU A 406 14.94 -40.37 9.62
C GLU A 406 13.92 -41.52 9.68
N GLU A 407 14.35 -42.77 9.45
CA GLU A 407 13.50 -43.97 9.52
C GLU A 407 13.21 -44.46 10.94
#